data_AF-A0A4Y9JPS6-F1
#
_entry.id   AF-A0A4Y9JPS6-F1
#
_cell.length_a   1.000
_cell.length_b   1.000
_cell.length_c   1.000
_cell.angle_alpha   90.00
_cell.angle_beta   90.00
_cell.angle_gamma   90.00
#
_symmetry.space_group_name_H-M   'P 1'
#
loop_
_entity.id
_entity.type
_entity.pdbx_description
1 polymer ?
#
loop_
_entity_poly.entity_id
_entity_poly.type
_entity_poly.pdbx_seq_one_letter_code
_entity_poly.pdbx_strand_id
1 'polypeptide(L)'
;MKKIDVLVDVYRNVFAFDKFEEAPWCYSNFRAIDPELQPIVDDAVEKMIEVENIYVFDHHTILCSSYEPEKTNIKALLDTEVLVFTLSEV
;
A
#
# COMPACT_ATOMS: atom_id res chain seq x y z
N MET A 1 -4.09 -8.91 -17.26
CA MET A 1 -3.77 -9.53 -15.95
C MET A 1 -2.28 -9.40 -15.65
N LYS A 2 -1.82 -8.26 -15.11
CA LYS A 2 -0.52 -8.15 -14.46
C LYS A 2 -0.73 -8.06 -12.95
N LYS A 3 -0.90 -9.22 -12.32
CA LYS A 3 -0.74 -9.30 -10.87
C LYS A 3 0.75 -9.36 -10.58
N ILE A 4 1.23 -8.48 -9.71
CA ILE A 4 2.65 -8.30 -9.43
C ILE A 4 2.90 -8.61 -7.97
N ASP A 5 3.86 -9.48 -7.70
CA ASP A 5 4.34 -9.71 -6.35
C ASP A 5 5.13 -8.49 -5.87
N VAL A 6 4.71 -7.92 -4.75
CA VAL A 6 5.33 -6.74 -4.14
C VAL A 6 5.66 -7.00 -2.67
N LEU A 7 6.58 -6.22 -2.14
CA LEU A 7 6.86 -6.06 -0.72
C LEU A 7 6.28 -4.73 -0.27
N VAL A 8 5.59 -4.74 0.86
CA VAL A 8 4.97 -3.54 1.44
C VAL A 8 5.30 -3.43 2.91
N ASP A 9 5.28 -2.21 3.42
CA ASP A 9 5.33 -1.94 4.85
C ASP A 9 3.90 -1.69 5.34
N VAL A 10 3.56 -2.26 6.49
CA VAL A 10 2.22 -2.25 7.09
C VAL A 10 2.20 -1.24 8.22
N TYR A 11 1.21 -0.36 8.19
CA TYR A 11 0.98 0.68 9.18
C TYR A 11 -0.42 0.52 9.77
N ARG A 12 -0.57 0.85 11.04
CA ARG A 12 -1.90 1.02 11.63
C ARG A 12 -2.54 2.26 11.03
N ASN A 13 -3.78 2.11 10.55
CA ASN A 13 -4.52 3.23 10.00
C ASN A 13 -5.03 4.15 11.13
N VAL A 14 -4.28 5.20 11.44
CA VAL A 14 -4.59 6.16 12.52
C VAL A 14 -5.24 7.46 12.03
N PHE A 15 -5.34 7.66 10.71
CA PHE A 15 -5.85 8.90 10.10
C PHE A 15 -7.36 8.86 9.88
N ALA A 16 -7.98 7.75 10.24
CA ALA A 16 -9.31 7.38 9.81
C ALA A 16 -10.30 7.35 10.98
N PHE A 17 -10.58 8.51 11.57
CA PHE A 17 -11.52 8.57 12.70
C PHE A 17 -12.98 8.32 12.31
N ASP A 18 -13.39 8.54 11.05
CA ASP A 18 -14.82 8.50 10.66
C ASP A 18 -15.20 7.54 9.50
N LYS A 19 -14.24 7.00 8.72
CA LYS A 19 -14.56 6.23 7.48
C LYS A 19 -14.13 4.76 7.46
N PHE A 20 -13.33 4.26 8.42
CA PHE A 20 -12.61 2.98 8.23
C PHE A 20 -12.59 2.01 9.42
N GLU A 21 -13.74 1.70 10.02
CA GLU A 21 -13.83 0.43 10.80
C GLU A 21 -13.48 -0.80 9.93
N GLU A 22 -13.59 -0.68 8.59
CA GLU A 22 -13.30 -1.75 7.63
C GLU A 22 -11.81 -1.90 7.27
N ALA A 23 -10.97 -0.88 7.50
CA ALA A 23 -9.56 -0.88 7.06
C ALA A 23 -8.60 -0.45 8.19
N PRO A 24 -8.38 -1.32 9.20
CA PRO A 24 -7.50 -1.03 10.34
C PRO A 24 -6.01 -0.91 9.97
N TRP A 25 -5.64 -1.34 8.75
CA TRP A 25 -4.27 -1.34 8.24
C TRP A 25 -4.18 -0.62 6.90
N CYS A 26 -3.13 0.16 6.74
CA CYS A 26 -2.74 0.80 5.50
C CYS A 26 -1.28 0.44 5.17
N TYR A 27 -0.87 0.68 3.94
CA TYR A 27 0.37 0.13 3.38
C TYR A 27 1.15 1.20 2.63
N SER A 28 2.47 1.16 2.75
CA SER A 28 3.39 2.06 2.07
C SER A 28 4.64 1.32 1.59
N ASN A 29 5.59 2.05 1.00
CA ASN A 29 6.88 1.52 0.53
C ASN A 29 6.75 0.28 -0.37
N PHE A 30 5.84 0.36 -1.35
CA PHE A 30 5.59 -0.69 -2.32
C PHE A 30 6.83 -0.93 -3.19
N ARG A 31 7.36 -2.14 -3.11
CA ARG A 31 8.56 -2.56 -3.85
C ARG A 31 8.25 -3.82 -4.65
N ALA A 32 8.41 -3.78 -5.96
CA ALA A 32 8.29 -4.98 -6.78
C ALA A 32 9.36 -6.00 -6.37
N ILE A 33 8.99 -7.28 -6.27
CA ILE A 33 9.98 -8.35 -6.09
C ILE A 33 10.89 -8.47 -7.32
N ASP A 34 10.30 -8.28 -8.50
CA ASP A 34 11.03 -8.14 -9.75
C ASP A 34 11.28 -6.63 -10.02
N PRO A 35 12.54 -6.15 -9.95
CA PRO A 35 12.85 -4.74 -10.15
C PRO A 35 12.43 -4.20 -11.53
N GLU A 36 12.35 -5.03 -12.56
CA GLU A 36 11.90 -4.61 -13.90
C GLU A 36 10.43 -4.17 -13.89
N LEU A 37 9.65 -4.62 -12.90
CA LEU A 37 8.24 -4.29 -12.74
C LEU A 37 8.00 -3.07 -11.83
N GLN A 38 9.03 -2.53 -11.18
CA GLN A 38 8.90 -1.39 -10.27
C GLN A 38 8.18 -0.19 -10.89
N PRO A 39 8.48 0.25 -12.15
CA PRO A 39 7.77 1.39 -12.74
C PRO A 39 6.26 1.17 -12.91
N ILE A 40 5.82 -0.09 -13.06
CA ILE A 40 4.39 -0.44 -13.16
C ILE A 40 3.73 -0.39 -11.78
N VAL A 41 4.46 -0.83 -10.74
CA VAL A 41 4.01 -0.73 -9.35
C VAL A 41 3.88 0.72 -8.94
N ASP A 42 4.87 1.56 -9.27
CA ASP A 42 4.85 3.00 -8.95
C ASP A 42 3.63 3.70 -9.57
N ASP A 43 3.37 3.49 -10.87
CA ASP A 43 2.19 4.04 -11.57
C ASP A 43 0.86 3.53 -10.98
N ALA A 44 0.78 2.25 -10.58
CA ALA A 44 -0.41 1.71 -9.95
C ALA A 44 -0.65 2.32 -8.56
N VAL A 45 0.41 2.51 -7.77
CA VAL A 45 0.32 3.13 -6.43
C VAL A 45 -0.05 4.61 -6.54
N GLU A 46 0.50 5.33 -7.52
CA GLU A 46 0.14 6.72 -7.80
C GLU A 46 -1.36 6.84 -8.10
N LYS A 47 -1.90 5.99 -8.99
CA LYS A 47 -3.34 5.93 -9.27
C LYS A 47 -4.17 5.58 -8.05
N MET A 48 -3.69 4.67 -7.19
CA MET A 48 -4.37 4.35 -5.93
C MET A 48 -4.46 5.57 -5.02
N ILE A 49 -3.42 6.40 -4.94
CA ILE A 49 -3.43 7.65 -4.18
C ILE A 49 -4.42 8.65 -4.80
N GLU A 50 -4.44 8.81 -6.13
CA GLU A 50 -5.35 9.70 -6.84
C GLU A 50 -6.84 9.37 -6.61
N VAL A 51 -7.18 8.08 -6.48
CA VAL A 51 -8.55 7.62 -6.19
C VAL A 51 -8.86 7.54 -4.70
N GLU A 52 -8.02 8.13 -3.84
CA GLU A 52 -8.14 8.10 -2.38
C GLU A 52 -8.28 6.68 -1.82
N ASN A 53 -7.49 5.74 -2.35
CA ASN A 53 -7.53 4.35 -1.90
C ASN A 53 -7.13 4.25 -0.43
N ILE A 54 -8.07 3.72 0.33
CA ILE A 54 -8.13 3.71 1.79
C ILE A 54 -7.02 2.87 2.42
N TYR A 55 -6.45 1.98 1.62
CA TYR A 55 -5.40 1.08 2.03
C TYR A 55 -4.01 1.60 1.68
N VAL A 56 -3.89 2.60 0.80
CA VAL A 56 -2.59 3.19 0.50
C VAL A 56 -2.33 4.33 1.45
N PHE A 57 -1.18 4.26 2.09
CA PHE A 57 -0.72 5.29 3.00
C PHE A 57 -0.01 6.37 2.21
N ASP A 58 -0.72 7.46 1.92
CA ASP A 58 -0.16 8.61 1.22
C ASP A 58 0.93 9.26 2.09
N HIS A 59 2.14 9.25 1.55
CA HIS A 59 3.32 9.83 2.16
C HIS A 59 3.19 11.33 2.40
N HIS A 60 2.30 12.04 1.69
CA HIS A 60 2.02 13.46 1.96
C HIS A 60 1.36 13.69 3.33
N THR A 61 0.69 12.69 3.91
CA THR A 61 0.09 12.81 5.25
C THR A 61 1.09 12.61 6.39
N ILE A 62 2.32 12.14 6.09
CA ILE A 62 3.35 11.77 7.09
C ILE A 62 4.15 12.96 7.64
N LEU A 63 3.95 14.18 7.13
CA LEU A 63 4.75 15.34 7.52
C LEU A 63 4.58 15.79 8.99
N CYS A 64 3.68 15.17 9.78
CA CYS A 64 3.36 15.62 11.13
C CYS A 64 3.61 14.59 12.25
N SER A 65 4.07 13.36 11.98
CA SER A 65 4.40 12.39 13.06
C SER A 65 5.37 11.30 12.61
N SER A 66 6.28 10.91 13.49
CA SER A 66 7.18 9.77 13.31
C SER A 66 6.39 8.46 13.41
N TYR A 67 5.72 8.05 12.33
CA TYR A 67 5.04 6.76 12.26
C TYR A 67 6.01 5.66 11.87
N GLU A 68 6.18 4.69 12.75
CA GLU A 68 6.94 3.47 12.45
C GLU A 68 5.99 2.40 11.89
N PRO A 69 6.42 1.65 10.86
CA PRO A 69 5.65 0.51 10.37
C PRO A 69 5.59 -0.58 11.44
N GLU A 70 4.43 -1.22 11.54
CA GLU A 70 4.19 -2.37 12.42
C GLU A 70 4.89 -3.62 11.89
N LYS A 71 4.92 -3.74 10.56
CA LYS A 71 5.68 -4.79 9.85
C LYS A 71 6.28 -4.20 8.59
N THR A 72 7.45 -4.70 8.22
CA THR A 72 8.14 -4.28 6.99
C THR A 72 8.37 -5.46 6.07
N ASN A 73 8.49 -5.20 4.77
CA ASN A 73 8.79 -6.22 3.75
C ASN A 73 7.78 -7.39 3.72
N ILE A 74 6.49 -7.09 3.94
CA ILE A 74 5.44 -8.09 3.84
C ILE A 74 5.12 -8.35 2.38
N LYS A 75 5.08 -9.63 2.00
CA LYS A 75 4.72 -10.01 0.64
C LYS A 75 3.22 -9.80 0.41
N ALA A 76 2.90 -9.07 -0.66
CA ALA A 76 1.55 -8.85 -1.12
C ALA A 76 1.48 -9.04 -2.63
N LEU A 77 0.27 -9.30 -3.12
CA LEU A 77 -0.01 -9.37 -4.55
C LEU A 77 -0.77 -8.11 -4.94
N LEU A 78 -0.17 -7.27 -5.78
CA LEU A 78 -0.80 -6.06 -6.31
C LEU A 78 -1.48 -6.36 -7.65
N ASP A 79 -2.77 -6.09 -7.74
CA ASP A 79 -3.50 -6.07 -9.00
C ASP A 79 -3.47 -4.64 -9.57
N THR A 80 -2.66 -4.42 -10.59
CA THR A 80 -2.46 -3.09 -11.18
C THR A 80 -3.63 -2.61 -12.04
N GLU A 81 -4.60 -3.48 -12.35
CA GLU A 81 -5.80 -3.11 -13.12
C GLU A 81 -6.94 -2.72 -12.20
N VAL A 82 -7.15 -3.50 -11.13
CA VAL A 82 -8.24 -3.27 -10.15
C VAL A 82 -7.80 -2.33 -9.03
N LEU A 83 -6.50 -2.05 -8.90
CA LEU A 83 -5.92 -1.18 -7.87
C LEU A 83 -6.24 -1.70 -6.45
N VAL A 84 -6.17 -3.02 -6.30
CA VAL A 84 -6.36 -3.73 -5.04
C VAL A 84 -5.14 -4.59 -4.82
N PHE A 85 -4.67 -4.69 -3.58
CA PHE A 85 -3.65 -5.68 -3.22
C PHE A 85 -4.22 -6.64 -2.18
N THR A 86 -3.68 -7.86 -2.18
CA THR A 86 -4.04 -8.90 -1.23
C THR A 86 -2.78 -9.33 -0.51
N LEU A 87 -2.80 -9.32 0.82
CA LEU A 87 -1.71 -9.89 1.60
C LEU A 87 -1.64 -11.38 1.27
N SER A 88 -0.45 -11.84 0.85
CA SER A 88 -0.21 -13.27 0.81
C SER A 88 -0.20 -13.72 2.26
N GLU A 89 -1.12 -14.62 2.63
CA GLU A 89 -1.34 -15.08 4.00
C GLU A 89 -0.01 -15.31 4.74
N VAL A 90 0.05 -14.83 5.98
CA VAL A 90 1.13 -15.14 6.94
C VAL A 90 1.01 -16.60 7.36
#